data_AF-A0A964P554-F1
#
_entry.id   AF-A0A964P554-F1
#
_cell.length_a   1.000
_cell.length_b   1.000
_cell.length_c   1.000
_cell.angle_alpha   90.00
_cell.angle_beta   90.00
_cell.angle_gamma   90.00
#
_symmetry.space_group_name_H-M   'P 1'
#
loop_
_entity.id
_entity.type
_entity.pdbx_description
1 polymer ?
#
loop_
_entity_poly.entity_id
_entity_poly.type
_entity_poly.pdbx_seq_one_letter_code
_entity_poly.pdbx_strand_id
1 'polypeptide(L)' 'MMGSLGWQELLIIVIILALLFGAQRVSGLGGALGKGIREFREQAKGPEKDKTPLERPAGMSDADWVEYQEFKKEQAKS' A
#
# COMPACT_ATOMS: atom_id res chain seq x y z
N MET A 1 -8.92 -4.95 39.12
CA MET A 1 -7.74 -4.16 38.73
C MET A 1 -6.70 -5.12 38.18
N MET A 2 -6.77 -5.43 36.89
CA MET A 2 -5.79 -6.27 36.21
C MET A 2 -5.45 -5.55 34.91
N GLY A 3 -4.20 -5.14 34.79
CA GLY A 3 -3.71 -4.33 33.68
C GLY A 3 -3.94 -5.00 32.35
N SER A 4 -4.87 -4.47 31.57
CA SER A 4 -4.82 -4.64 30.13
C SER A 4 -3.54 -3.95 29.66
N LEU A 5 -2.59 -4.69 29.11
CA LEU A 5 -1.51 -4.08 28.33
C LEU A 5 -2.19 -3.25 27.23
N GLY A 6 -2.27 -1.95 27.46
CA GLY A 6 -2.89 -1.02 26.55
C GLY A 6 -1.93 -0.68 25.43
N TRP A 7 -2.48 0.04 24.45
CA TRP A 7 -1.68 0.60 23.37
C TRP A 7 -0.54 1.50 23.89
N GLN A 8 -0.76 2.16 25.04
CA GLN A 8 0.22 3.04 25.68
C GLN A 8 1.43 2.28 26.21
N GLU A 9 1.23 1.18 26.94
CA GLU A 9 2.33 0.35 27.45
C GLU A 9 3.12 -0.30 26.31
N LEU A 10 2.43 -0.76 25.26
CA LEU A 10 3.08 -1.36 24.09
C LEU A 10 3.98 -0.35 23.36
N LEU A 11 3.54 0.91 23.24
CA LEU A 11 4.34 1.99 22.66
C LEU A 11 5.62 2.25 23.47
N ILE A 12 5.51 2.29 24.80
CA ILE A 12 6.67 2.47 25.70
C ILE A 12 7.68 1.34 25.52
N ILE A 13 7.21 0.09 25.45
CA ILE A 13 8.09 -1.07 25.22
C ILE A 13 8.81 -0.95 23.88
N VAL A 14 8.10 -0.60 22.81
CA VAL A 14 8.70 -0.41 21.48
C VAL A 14 9.76 0.69 21.48
N ILE A 15 9.53 1.79 22.19
CA ILE A 15 10.52 2.87 22.32
C ILE A 15 11.77 2.36 23.03
N ILE A 16 11.64 1.62 24.13
CA ILE A 16 12.78 1.06 24.86
C ILE A 16 13.56 0.09 23.94
N LEU A 17 12.87 -0.80 23.23
CA LEU A 17 13.52 -1.71 22.27
C LEU A 17 14.22 -0.93 21.15
N ALA A 18 13.64 0.15 20.65
CA ALA A 18 14.25 1.00 19.63
C ALA A 18 15.50 1.73 20.14
N LEU A 19 15.57 2.08 21.43
CA LEU A 19 16.79 2.63 22.04
C LEU A 19 17.87 1.57 22.22
N LEU A 20 17.52 0.35 22.62
CA LEU A 20 18.46 -0.77 22.80
C LEU A 20 19.06 -1.26 21.47
N PHE A 21 18.21 -1.44 20.45
CA PHE A 21 18.63 -1.93 19.13
C PHE A 21 19.07 -0.80 18.19
N GLY A 22 18.71 0.45 18.51
CA GLY A 22 18.91 1.61 17.66
C GLY A 22 17.89 1.69 16.52
N ALA A 23 17.57 2.92 16.09
CA ALA A 23 16.63 3.17 14.99
C ALA A 23 17.03 2.48 13.67
N GLN A 24 18.34 2.32 13.42
CA GLN A 24 18.88 1.73 12.18
C GLN A 24 18.59 0.23 12.04
N ARG A 25 18.59 -0.53 13.15
CA ARG A 25 18.27 -1.97 13.11
C ARG A 25 16.76 -2.18 12.98
N VAL A 26 15.97 -1.42 13.73
CA VAL A 26 14.50 -1.50 13.68
C VAL A 26 13.96 -1.06 12.31
N SER A 27 14.50 0.01 11.70
CA SER A 27 14.06 0.47 10.37
C SER A 27 14.44 -0.52 9.27
N GLY A 28 15.62 -1.16 9.34
CA GLY A 28 16.03 -2.19 8.38
C GLY A 28 15.09 -3.40 8.40
N LEU A 29 14.76 -3.92 9.58
CA LEU A 29 13.84 -5.05 9.74
C LEU A 29 12.40 -4.67 9.37
N GLY A 30 11.92 -3.51 9.84
CA GLY A 30 10.58 -3.01 9.52
C GLY A 30 10.39 -2.75 8.03
N GLY A 31 11.41 -2.25 7.33
CA GLY A 31 11.38 -2.06 5.88
C GLY A 31 11.28 -3.38 5.11
N ALA A 32 12.04 -4.40 5.50
CA ALA A 32 11.99 -5.72 4.89
C ALA A 32 10.63 -6.42 5.13
N LEU A 33 10.13 -6.38 6.38
CA LEU A 33 8.83 -6.92 6.75
C LEU A 33 7.68 -6.19 6.03
N GLY A 34 7.75 -4.86 5.95
CA GLY A 34 6.75 -4.05 5.27
C GLY A 34 6.64 -4.35 3.77
N LYS A 35 7.78 -4.55 3.09
CA LYS A 35 7.82 -4.99 1.69
C LYS A 35 7.19 -6.37 1.53
N GLY A 36 7.58 -7.34 2.36
CA GLY A 36 7.00 -8.69 2.31
C GLY A 36 5.49 -8.72 2.55
N ILE A 37 4.99 -7.94 3.52
CA ILE A 37 3.55 -7.81 3.77
C ILE A 37 2.84 -7.13 2.58
N ARG A 38 3.46 -6.12 1.96
CA ARG A 38 2.90 -5.45 0.79
C ARG A 38 2.77 -6.41 -0.40
N GLU A 39 3.83 -7.13 -0.72
CA GLU A 39 3.86 -8.12 -1.79
C GLU A 39 2.86 -9.26 -1.51
N PHE A 40 2.81 -9.76 -0.26
CA PHE A 40 1.82 -10.74 0.16
C PHE A 40 0.39 -10.23 -0.01
N ARG A 41 0.12 -8.97 0.35
CA ARG A 41 -1.19 -8.35 0.20
C ARG A 41 -1.55 -8.11 -1.27
N GLU A 42 -0.57 -7.79 -2.12
CA GLU A 42 -0.76 -7.62 -3.57
C GLU A 42 -1.11 -8.96 -4.21
N GLN A 43 -0.37 -10.03 -3.90
CA GLN A 43 -0.66 -11.39 -4.38
C GLN A 43 -1.99 -11.92 -3.84
N ALA A 44 -2.28 -11.71 -2.55
CA ALA A 44 -3.52 -12.16 -1.93
C ALA A 44 -4.77 -11.43 -2.42
N LYS A 45 -4.62 -10.26 -3.07
CA LYS A 45 -5.75 -9.50 -3.64
C LYS A 45 -6.18 -9.99 -5.04
N GLY A 46 -5.49 -10.96 -5.63
CA GLY A 46 -5.79 -11.45 -6.97
C GLY A 46 -5.61 -10.39 -8.06
N PRO A 47 -5.79 -10.75 -9.36
CA PRO A 47 -5.53 -9.89 -10.52
C PRO A 47 -6.41 -8.63 -10.63
N GLU A 48 -7.20 -8.30 -9.60
CA GLU A 48 -8.13 -7.17 -9.62
C GLU A 48 -7.51 -5.85 -9.11
N LYS A 49 -6.20 -5.82 -8.83
CA LYS A 49 -5.48 -4.61 -8.45
C LYS A 49 -4.16 -4.40 -9.19
N ASP A 50 -4.20 -4.53 -10.52
CA ASP A 50 -3.68 -3.43 -11.34
C ASP A 50 -4.68 -2.27 -11.27
N LYS A 51 -4.83 -1.75 -10.06
CA LYS A 51 -5.29 -0.39 -9.86
C LYS A 51 -4.04 0.47 -9.70
N THR A 52 -3.19 0.51 -10.74
CA THR A 52 -3.01 1.84 -11.34
C THR A 52 -4.45 2.30 -11.51
N PRO A 53 -4.90 3.45 -10.97
CA PRO A 53 -6.11 4.02 -11.55
C PRO A 53 -5.96 3.90 -13.08
N LEU A 54 -7.03 3.88 -13.85
CA LEU A 54 -6.86 4.09 -15.28
C LEU A 54 -6.27 5.51 -15.39
N GLU A 55 -4.97 5.66 -15.14
CA GLU A 55 -4.20 6.87 -15.07
C GLU A 55 -3.78 6.95 -16.51
N ARG A 56 -4.55 7.81 -17.18
CA ARG A 56 -4.15 8.52 -18.37
C ARG A 56 -2.71 8.23 -18.75
N PRO A 57 -2.46 7.51 -19.86
CA PRO A 57 -1.10 7.18 -20.26
C PRO A 57 -0.29 8.48 -20.27
N ALA A 58 0.86 8.47 -19.60
CA ALA A 58 1.67 9.67 -19.41
C ALA A 58 1.99 10.27 -20.79
N GLY A 59 1.48 11.48 -21.04
CA GLY A 59 1.57 12.17 -22.34
C GLY A 59 0.24 12.36 -23.09
N MET A 60 -0.86 11.77 -22.62
CA MET A 60 -2.20 11.97 -23.19
C MET A 60 -2.93 13.14 -22.51
N SER A 61 -3.66 13.95 -23.28
CA SER A 61 -4.44 15.06 -22.73
C SER A 61 -5.77 14.58 -22.12
N ASP A 62 -6.39 15.41 -21.27
CA ASP A 62 -7.68 15.12 -20.63
C ASP A 62 -8.79 14.85 -21.66
N ALA A 63 -8.78 15.56 -22.78
CA ALA A 63 -9.78 15.43 -23.84
C ALA A 63 -9.63 14.09 -24.57
N ASP A 64 -8.41 13.75 -24.97
CA ASP A 64 -8.14 12.49 -25.69
C ASP A 64 -8.50 11.28 -24.81
N TRP A 65 -8.30 11.40 -23.50
CA TRP A 65 -8.59 10.31 -22.57
C TRP A 65 -10.09 10.05 -22.41
N VAL A 66 -10.92 11.09 -22.47
CA VAL A 66 -12.38 10.95 -22.44
C VAL A 66 -12.87 10.30 -23.74
N GLU A 67 -12.32 10.70 -24.90
CA GLU A 67 -12.65 10.10 -26.19
C GLU A 67 -12.29 8.61 -26.26
N TYR A 68 -11.10 8.24 -25.76
CA TYR A 68 -10.67 6.85 -25.67
C TYR A 68 -11.62 5.98 -24.82
N GLN A 69 -12.13 6.54 -23.73
CA GLN A 69 -13.07 5.83 -22.86
C GLN A 69 -14.45 5.64 -23.52
N GLU A 70 -14.95 6.65 -24.24
CA GLU A 70 -16.22 6.54 -24.98
C GLU A 70 -16.12 5.54 -26.14
N PHE A 71 -15.03 5.58 -26.93
CA PHE A 71 -14.77 4.62 -27.99
C PHE A 71 -14.74 3.16 -27.47
N LYS A 72 -14.10 2.94 -26.33
CA LYS A 72 -14.05 1.64 -25.66
C LYS A 72 -15.43 1.15 -25.20
N LYS A 73 -16.28 2.03 -24.67
CA LYS A 73 -17.65 1.68 -24.25
C LYS A 73 -18.53 1.31 -25.44
N GLU A 74 -18.34 1.96 -26.57
CA GLU A 74 -19.14 1.75 -27.78
C GLU A 74 -18.81 0.41 -28.45
N GLN A 75 -17.53 0.05 -28.52
CA GLN A 75 -17.07 -1.27 -28.98
C GLN A 75 -17.50 -2.41 -28.07
N ALA A 76 -17.59 -2.19 -26.76
CA ALA A 76 -18.00 -3.23 -25.79
C ALA A 76 -19.51 -3.51 -25.80
N LYS A 77 -20.30 -2.70 -26.53
CA LYS A 77 -21.77 -2.80 -26.60
C LYS A 77 -22.25 -3.38 -27.95
N SER A 78 -21.36 -3.59 -28.92
CA SER A 78 -21.59 -4.43 -30.11
C SER A 78 -21.12 -5.87 -29.85
#